data_AF-A0A6F8YXL1-F1
#
_entry.id   AF-A0A6F8YXL1-F1
#
_cell.length_a   1.000
_cell.length_b   1.000
_cell.length_c   1.000
_cell.angle_alpha   90.00
_cell.angle_beta   90.00
_cell.angle_gamma   90.00
#
_symmetry.space_group_name_H-M   'P 1'
#
loop_
_entity.id
_entity.type
_entity.pdbx_description
1 polymer ?
#
loop_
_entity_poly.entity_id
_entity_poly.type
_entity_poly.pdbx_seq_one_letter_code
_entity_poly.pdbx_strand_id
1 'polypeptide(L)'
;MHELTVTATDNAGNRTTTTVLFYVTTSFRDLGNLVDRFRATGQLSRQAHQKLSNKLDAASASEAAGNDRRALQQLAALRALAADTALVPDADVRAVLVRDIDALTAMLDPR
;
A
#
# COMPACT_ATOMS: atom_id res chain seq x y z
N MET A 1 -8.26 10.38 6.75
CA MET A 1 -8.64 10.36 8.17
C MET A 1 -9.98 9.67 8.25
N HIS A 2 -10.11 8.61 9.05
CA HIS A 2 -11.37 7.91 9.24
C HIS A 2 -11.71 7.85 10.72
N GLU A 3 -13.01 7.90 10.99
CA GLU A 3 -13.56 7.83 12.33
C GLU A 3 -14.28 6.49 12.47
N LEU A 4 -13.85 5.69 13.46
CA LEU A 4 -14.62 4.55 13.93
C LEU A 4 -15.33 4.97 15.21
N THR A 5 -16.65 5.04 15.15
CA THR A 5 -17.49 5.34 16.31
C THR A 5 -18.16 4.06 16.79
N VAL A 6 -17.78 3.60 17.99
CA VAL A 6 -18.42 2.45 18.64
C VAL A 6 -19.37 2.97 19.69
N THR A 7 -20.64 2.56 19.63
CA THR A 7 -21.63 2.85 20.67
C THR A 7 -22.04 1.55 21.35
N ALA A 8 -21.67 1.40 22.62
CA ALA A 8 -22.18 0.33 23.47
C ALA A 8 -23.40 0.85 24.24
N THR A 9 -24.49 0.09 24.25
CA THR A 9 -25.68 0.39 25.07
C THR A 9 -25.87 -0.77 26.05
N ASP A 10 -25.92 -0.48 27.35
CA ASP A 10 -26.25 -1.49 28.35
C ASP A 10 -27.77 -1.73 28.43
N ASN A 11 -28.18 -2.80 29.12
CA ASN A 11 -29.61 -3.13 29.30
C ASN A 11 -30.39 -2.08 30.11
N ALA A 12 -29.70 -1.15 30.79
CA ALA A 12 -30.30 -0.05 31.54
C ALA A 12 -30.46 1.22 30.68
N GLY A 13 -30.00 1.21 29.42
CA GLY A 13 -30.11 2.32 28.48
C GLY A 13 -28.94 3.31 28.51
N ASN A 14 -27.89 3.05 29.30
CA ASN A 14 -26.70 3.89 29.28
C ASN A 14 -25.90 3.64 28.01
N ARG A 15 -25.49 4.73 27.35
CA ARG A 15 -24.69 4.70 26.13
C ARG A 15 -23.28 5.16 26.44
N THR A 16 -22.30 4.39 26.02
CA THR A 16 -20.90 4.83 25.96
C THR A 16 -20.48 4.87 24.50
N THR A 17 -20.09 6.06 24.04
CA THR A 17 -19.58 6.29 22.70
C THR A 17 -18.07 6.47 22.77
N THR A 18 -17.33 5.67 22.01
CA THR A 18 -15.89 5.84 21.83
C THR A 18 -15.62 6.11 20.36
N THR A 19 -15.00 7.26 20.09
CA THR A 19 -14.53 7.64 18.76
C THR A 19 -13.03 7.37 18.68
N VAL A 20 -12.64 6.50 17.76
CA VAL A 20 -11.23 6.24 17.44
C VAL A 20 -10.94 6.85 16.08
N LEU A 21 -10.02 7.80 16.04
CA LEU A 21 -9.42 8.29 14.82
C LEU A 21 -8.37 7.29 14.37
N PHE A 22 -8.51 6.77 13.15
CA PHE A 22 -7.49 5.91 12.57
C PHE A 22 -7.15 6.33 11.15
N TYR A 23 -5.89 6.13 10.80
CA TYR A 23 -5.37 6.29 9.45
C TYR A 23 -5.28 4.89 8.86
N VAL A 24 -5.97 4.66 7.74
CA VAL A 24 -5.65 3.49 6.90
C VAL A 24 -4.38 3.87 6.18
N THR A 25 -3.24 3.43 6.69
CA THR A 25 -1.97 3.58 5.98
C THR A 25 -1.83 2.40 5.04
N THR A 26 -1.43 2.67 3.79
CA THR A 26 -0.88 1.63 2.94
C THR A 26 0.50 1.31 3.50
N SER A 27 0.72 0.10 4.03
CA SER A 27 2.06 -0.33 4.43
C SER A 27 2.78 -1.08 3.30
N PHE A 28 4.11 -1.21 3.40
CA PHE A 28 4.88 -2.09 2.50
C PHE A 28 4.32 -3.52 2.47
N ARG A 29 3.84 -4.01 3.62
CA ARG A 29 3.21 -5.34 3.73
C ARG A 29 1.90 -5.41 2.94
N ASP A 30 1.05 -4.40 3.04
CA ASP A 30 -0.23 -4.39 2.33
C ASP A 30 -0.03 -4.34 0.82
N LEU A 31 0.94 -3.55 0.36
CA LEU A 31 1.31 -3.51 -1.05
C LEU A 31 1.90 -4.84 -1.53
N GLY A 32 2.66 -5.55 -0.69
CA GLY A 32 3.14 -6.90 -0.99
C GLY A 32 1.99 -7.90 -1.13
N ASN A 33 1.07 -7.90 -0.18
CA ASN A 33 -0.15 -8.74 -0.22
C ASN A 33 -1.00 -8.45 -1.47
N LEU A 34 -1.07 -7.19 -1.90
CA LEU A 34 -1.77 -6.80 -3.12
C LEU A 34 -1.11 -7.38 -4.38
N VAL A 35 0.21 -7.26 -4.48
CA VAL A 35 1.00 -7.82 -5.60
C VAL A 35 0.88 -9.34 -5.65
N ASP A 36 0.93 -10.02 -4.50
CA ASP A 36 0.71 -11.47 -4.38
C ASP A 36 -0.71 -11.87 -4.80
N ARG A 37 -1.72 -11.10 -4.38
CA ARG A 37 -3.11 -11.36 -4.77
C ARG A 37 -3.30 -11.25 -6.28
N PHE A 38 -2.80 -10.18 -6.90
CA PHE A 38 -2.89 -10.02 -8.36
C PHE A 38 -2.15 -11.14 -9.11
N ARG A 39 -1.06 -11.67 -8.55
CA ARG A 39 -0.41 -12.86 -9.10
C ARG A 39 -1.30 -14.10 -8.97
N ALA A 40 -1.90 -14.32 -7.80
CA ALA A 40 -2.74 -15.49 -7.52
C ALA A 40 -4.02 -15.52 -8.38
N THR A 41 -4.59 -14.36 -8.70
CA THR A 41 -5.78 -14.22 -9.57
C THR A 41 -5.44 -14.17 -11.06
N GLY A 42 -4.17 -14.27 -11.44
CA GLY A 42 -3.72 -14.24 -12.84
C GLY A 42 -3.69 -12.84 -13.47
N GLN A 43 -3.96 -11.80 -12.69
CA GLN A 43 -3.90 -10.40 -13.11
C GLN A 43 -2.46 -9.88 -13.29
N LEU A 44 -1.47 -10.55 -12.70
CA LEU A 44 -0.05 -10.33 -12.93
C LEU A 44 0.64 -11.59 -13.45
N SER A 45 1.50 -11.40 -14.46
CA SER A 45 2.44 -12.42 -14.89
C SER A 45 3.47 -12.70 -13.79
N ARG A 46 4.12 -13.87 -13.83
CA ARG A 46 5.21 -14.20 -12.90
C ARG A 46 6.36 -13.20 -13.00
N GLN A 47 6.65 -12.71 -14.20
CA GLN A 47 7.71 -11.73 -14.43
C GLN A 47 7.37 -10.37 -13.80
N ALA A 48 6.12 -9.90 -13.97
CA ALA A 48 5.64 -8.66 -13.37
C ALA A 48 5.67 -8.75 -11.84
N HIS A 49 5.13 -9.83 -11.29
CA HIS A 49 5.16 -10.11 -9.85
C HIS A 49 6.59 -10.08 -9.28
N GLN A 50 7.54 -10.76 -9.92
CA GLN A 50 8.93 -10.80 -9.45
C GLN A 50 9.58 -9.40 -9.47
N LYS A 51 9.41 -8.64 -10.56
CA LYS A 51 9.99 -7.30 -10.69
C LYS A 51 9.43 -6.33 -9.66
N LEU A 52 8.10 -6.36 -9.47
CA LEU A 52 7.42 -5.51 -8.49
C LEU A 52 7.82 -5.89 -7.07
N SER A 53 7.81 -7.17 -6.72
CA SER A 53 8.18 -7.66 -5.38
C SER A 53 9.64 -7.32 -5.04
N ASN A 54 10.58 -7.60 -5.95
CA ASN A 54 12.00 -7.26 -5.72
C ASN A 54 12.21 -5.77 -5.43
N LYS A 55 11.46 -4.91 -6.13
CA LYS A 55 11.60 -3.47 -5.94
C LYS A 55 10.92 -3.00 -4.65
N LEU A 56 9.79 -3.60 -4.31
CA LEU A 56 9.10 -3.37 -3.04
C LEU A 56 9.98 -3.78 -1.85
N ASP A 57 10.62 -4.95 -1.91
CA ASP A 57 11.54 -5.44 -0.87
C ASP A 57 12.74 -4.51 -0.72
N ALA A 58 13.32 -4.03 -1.83
CA ALA A 58 14.42 -3.08 -1.79
C ALA A 58 14.02 -1.73 -1.18
N ALA A 59 12.78 -1.28 -1.42
CA ALA A 59 12.24 -0.07 -0.81
C ALA A 59 12.03 -0.25 0.70
N SER A 60 11.39 -1.36 1.11
CA SER A 60 11.16 -1.72 2.51
C SER A 60 12.47 -1.88 3.28
N ALA A 61 13.48 -2.54 2.70
CA ALA A 61 14.79 -2.67 3.31
C ALA A 61 15.52 -1.31 3.46
N SER A 62 15.30 -0.38 2.53
CA SER A 62 15.88 0.96 2.63
C SER A 62 15.22 1.79 3.73
N GLU A 63 13.89 1.68 3.87
CA GLU A 63 13.14 2.32 4.95
C GLU A 63 13.52 1.74 6.32
N ALA A 64 13.58 0.42 6.45
CA ALA A 64 14.01 -0.25 7.69
C ALA A 64 15.45 0.09 8.10
N ALA A 65 16.30 0.49 7.14
CA ALA A 65 17.65 0.99 7.39
C ALA A 65 17.71 2.50 7.71
N GLY A 66 16.56 3.19 7.80
CA GLY A 66 16.46 4.63 8.02
C GLY A 66 16.94 5.48 6.84
N ASN A 67 16.98 4.92 5.63
CA ASN A 67 17.44 5.61 4.42
C ASN A 67 16.26 6.00 3.53
N ASP A 68 15.47 6.97 4.00
CA ASP A 68 14.24 7.40 3.35
C ASP A 68 14.48 7.91 1.92
N ARG A 69 15.59 8.62 1.67
CA ARG A 69 15.96 9.03 0.31
C ARG A 69 16.09 7.84 -0.64
N ARG A 70 16.73 6.77 -0.19
CA ARG A 70 16.87 5.55 -0.98
C ARG A 70 15.53 4.82 -1.09
N ALA A 71 14.73 4.77 -0.04
CA ALA A 71 13.39 4.20 -0.07
C ALA A 71 12.50 4.91 -1.12
N LEU A 72 12.49 6.24 -1.14
CA LEU A 72 11.77 7.06 -2.12
C LEU A 72 12.27 6.80 -3.56
N GLN A 73 13.58 6.65 -3.77
CA GLN A 73 14.12 6.28 -5.09
C GLN A 73 13.64 4.89 -5.54
N GLN A 74 13.58 3.91 -4.62
CA GLN A 74 13.06 2.58 -4.94
C GLN A 74 11.54 2.64 -5.21
N LEU A 75 10.77 3.41 -4.45
CA LEU A 75 9.34 3.61 -4.70
C LEU A 75 9.06 4.29 -6.04
N ALA A 76 9.86 5.29 -6.43
CA ALA A 76 9.75 5.90 -7.75
C ALA A 76 9.99 4.88 -8.88
N ALA A 77 10.99 4.00 -8.72
CA ALA A 77 11.23 2.92 -9.67
C ALA A 77 10.14 1.84 -9.65
N LEU A 78 9.57 1.54 -8.48
CA LEU A 78 8.42 0.63 -8.34
C LEU A 78 7.21 1.17 -9.08
N ARG A 79 6.92 2.47 -8.90
CA ARG A 79 5.85 3.19 -9.59
C ARG A 79 6.01 3.13 -11.10
N ALA A 80 7.23 3.32 -11.60
CA ALA A 80 7.51 3.22 -13.04
C ALA A 80 7.22 1.82 -13.58
N LEU A 81 7.58 0.76 -12.84
CA LEU A 81 7.26 -0.62 -13.22
C LEU A 81 5.76 -0.90 -13.17
N ALA A 82 5.06 -0.40 -12.14
CA ALA A 82 3.62 -0.53 -12.03
C ALA A 82 2.89 0.18 -13.19
N ALA A 83 3.42 1.33 -13.62
CA ALA A 83 2.86 2.14 -14.71
C ALA A 83 3.17 1.60 -16.12
N ASP A 84 4.12 0.68 -16.27
CA ASP A 84 4.53 0.12 -17.55
C ASP A 84 3.43 -0.80 -18.12
N THR A 85 2.84 -0.41 -19.25
CA THR A 85 1.76 -1.15 -19.91
C THR A 85 2.22 -2.49 -20.51
N ALA A 86 3.51 -2.65 -20.79
CA ALA A 86 4.05 -3.94 -21.23
C ALA A 86 4.20 -4.91 -20.06
N LEU A 87 4.43 -4.39 -18.85
CA LEU A 87 4.60 -5.21 -17.65
C LEU A 87 3.26 -5.47 -16.93
N VAL A 88 2.40 -4.45 -16.86
CA VAL A 88 1.06 -4.48 -16.26
C VAL A 88 0.05 -4.00 -17.31
N PRO A 89 -0.43 -4.91 -18.19
CA PRO A 89 -1.34 -4.55 -19.28
C PRO A 89 -2.70 -4.08 -18.78
N ASP A 90 -3.21 -4.71 -17.72
CA ASP A 90 -4.49 -4.38 -17.10
C ASP A 90 -4.45 -2.97 -16.49
N ALA A 91 -5.35 -2.10 -16.96
CA ALA A 91 -5.42 -0.71 -16.56
C ALA A 91 -5.90 -0.51 -15.13
N ASP A 92 -6.81 -1.35 -14.65
CA ASP A 92 -7.36 -1.26 -13.29
C ASP A 92 -6.32 -1.73 -12.28
N VAL A 93 -5.61 -2.82 -12.58
CA VAL A 93 -4.48 -3.30 -11.77
C VAL A 93 -3.40 -2.22 -11.66
N ARG A 94 -3.03 -1.61 -12.79
CA ARG A 94 -2.05 -0.51 -12.82
C ARG A 94 -2.51 0.69 -12.00
N ALA A 95 -3.78 1.10 -12.12
CA ALA A 95 -4.32 2.24 -11.38
C ALA A 95 -4.27 2.00 -9.86
N VAL A 96 -4.64 0.80 -9.40
CA VAL A 96 -4.58 0.44 -7.98
C VAL A 96 -3.14 0.42 -7.47
N LEU A 97 -2.21 -0.21 -8.20
CA LEU A 97 -0.80 -0.26 -7.79
C LEU A 97 -0.20 1.16 -7.70
N VAL A 98 -0.40 2.00 -8.71
CA VAL A 98 0.12 3.38 -8.71
C VAL A 98 -0.45 4.18 -7.56
N ARG A 99 -1.76 4.10 -7.30
CA ARG A 99 -2.41 4.79 -6.18
C ARG A 99 -1.79 4.41 -4.84
N ASP A 100 -1.59 3.12 -4.61
CA ASP A 100 -1.09 2.64 -3.32
C ASP A 100 0.40 2.94 -3.13
N ILE A 101 1.20 2.91 -4.21
CA ILE A 101 2.60 3.35 -4.20
C ILE A 101 2.70 4.87 -3.92
N ASP A 102 1.82 5.67 -4.52
CA ASP A 102 1.79 7.12 -4.30
C ASP A 102 1.39 7.47 -2.86
N ALA A 103 0.42 6.74 -2.28
CA ALA A 103 0.06 6.87 -0.88
C ALA A 103 1.22 6.53 0.08
N LEU A 104 1.96 5.46 -0.20
CA LEU A 104 3.14 5.07 0.59
C LEU A 104 4.29 6.08 0.45
N THR A 105 4.48 6.63 -0.74
CA THR A 105 5.47 7.68 -1.00
C THR A 105 5.15 8.95 -0.21
N ALA A 106 3.88 9.38 -0.20
CA ALA A 106 3.44 10.54 0.58
C ALA A 106 3.62 10.36 2.10
N MET A 107 3.52 9.12 2.60
CA MET A 107 3.79 8.81 4.01
C MET A 107 5.28 8.96 4.38
N LEU A 108 6.18 8.68 3.44
CA LEU A 108 7.65 8.76 3.62
C LEU A 108 8.23 10.16 3.39
N ASP A 109 7.58 11.00 2.57
CA ASP A 109 7.94 12.40 2.37
C ASP A 109 6.74 13.32 2.72
N PRO A 110 6.38 13.43 4.01
CA PRO A 110 5.35 14.35 4.46
C PRO A 110 5.92 15.77 4.44
N ARG A 111 5.90 16.43 3.28
CA ARG A 111 6.25 17.85 3.17
C ARG A 111 5.12 18.74 3.66
#